data_AF-A0A813VZI4-F1
#
_entry.id   AF-A0A813VZI4-F1
#
_cell.length_a   1.000
_cell.length_b   1.000
_cell.length_c   1.000
_cell.angle_alpha   90.00
_cell.angle_beta   90.00
_cell.angle_gamma   90.00
#
_symmetry.space_group_name_H-M   'P 1'
#
loop_
_entity.id
_entity.type
_entity.pdbx_description
1 polymer ?
#
loop_
_entity_poly.entity_id
_entity_poly.type
_entity_poly.pdbx_seq_one_letter_code
_entity_poly.pdbx_strand_id
1 'polypeptide(L)'
;MSNASSNSNVLTTGTVLTYAGTSNLRSGLNNHAFIVGLIINLFALVLDIPLVLYYLYYGTVWIQVPFICQLWRYIDAVSYSVIPKLVAWASFERHILIFNDRRFLRSKNRILFHYIPIGVWRYIIGITNFGSQNYVYGSFLSYYVNFLFPFGCIGTIPKLKIKIKKILLCCKIKPNAVAPRTVKNQQQPIDQKPIIANTAL
;
A
#
# COMPACT_ATOMS: atom_id res chain seq x y z
N MET A 1 47.85 -27.12 16.92
CA MET A 1 47.24 -26.15 17.86
C MET A 1 46.44 -25.16 17.01
N SER A 2 45.32 -25.59 16.43
CA SER A 2 43.94 -25.64 17.00
C SER A 2 43.18 -24.31 16.83
N ASN A 3 42.81 -24.08 15.56
CA ASN A 3 41.61 -23.48 14.99
C ASN A 3 40.61 -22.78 15.94
N ALA A 4 40.52 -21.46 15.81
CA ALA A 4 39.36 -20.64 16.17
C ALA A 4 38.78 -20.01 14.88
N SER A 5 37.90 -20.73 14.21
CA SER A 5 37.14 -20.23 13.06
C SER A 5 35.81 -20.97 13.00
N SER A 6 34.76 -20.25 12.63
CA SER A 6 33.36 -20.67 12.51
C SER A 6 32.55 -20.58 13.80
N ASN A 7 31.76 -19.50 13.94
CA ASN A 7 30.38 -19.51 14.46
C ASN A 7 29.78 -18.08 14.54
N SER A 8 29.50 -17.45 13.39
CA SER A 8 28.77 -16.17 13.34
C SER A 8 27.63 -16.11 12.31
N ASN A 9 27.28 -17.22 11.65
CA ASN A 9 26.34 -17.20 10.51
C ASN A 9 24.95 -17.82 10.77
N VAL A 10 24.60 -18.17 12.01
CA VAL A 10 23.35 -18.92 12.30
C VAL A 10 22.23 -18.07 12.93
N LEU A 11 22.46 -16.78 13.22
CA LEU A 11 21.52 -15.98 14.04
C LEU A 11 20.69 -14.92 13.29
N THR A 12 20.63 -14.93 11.96
CA THR A 12 19.94 -13.88 11.17
C THR A 12 18.79 -14.38 10.29
N THR A 13 18.47 -15.67 10.30
CA THR A 13 17.34 -16.25 9.54
C THR A 13 16.12 -16.60 10.41
N GLY A 14 16.22 -16.51 11.74
CA GLY A 14 15.11 -16.86 12.67
C GLY A 14 14.12 -15.76 13.00
N THR A 15 14.42 -14.48 12.70
CA THR A 15 13.59 -13.33 13.12
C THR A 15 12.63 -12.81 12.06
N VAL A 16 12.63 -13.35 10.84
CA VAL A 16 11.74 -12.88 9.77
C VAL A 16 10.41 -13.66 9.72
N LEU A 17 10.38 -14.90 10.23
CA LEU A 17 9.17 -15.74 10.18
C LEU A 17 8.26 -15.65 11.41
N THR A 18 8.72 -15.04 12.51
CA THR A 18 7.90 -14.81 13.72
C THR A 18 7.04 -13.54 13.66
N TYR A 19 6.96 -12.86 12.51
CA TYR A 19 6.07 -11.71 12.33
C TYR A 19 4.69 -12.05 11.74
N ALA A 20 4.45 -13.32 11.36
CA ALA A 20 3.22 -13.73 10.68
C ALA A 20 2.12 -14.31 11.60
N GLY A 21 2.39 -14.47 12.90
CA GLY A 21 1.62 -15.41 13.74
C GLY A 21 1.03 -14.90 15.06
N THR A 22 1.02 -13.60 15.35
CA THR A 22 0.33 -13.11 16.57
C THR A 22 -1.06 -12.58 16.24
N SER A 23 -2.08 -13.38 16.58
CA SER A 23 -3.52 -13.10 16.41
C SER A 23 -4.00 -11.81 17.10
N ASN A 24 -3.19 -11.21 17.98
CA ASN A 24 -3.51 -9.96 18.66
C ASN A 24 -3.40 -8.70 17.77
N LEU A 25 -2.75 -8.77 16.60
CA LEU A 25 -2.79 -7.67 15.61
C LEU A 25 -4.12 -7.61 14.82
N ARG A 26 -4.96 -8.65 14.88
CA ARG A 26 -6.20 -8.72 14.10
C ARG A 26 -7.40 -7.99 14.72
N SER A 27 -7.31 -7.58 16.00
CA SER A 27 -8.34 -6.82 16.73
C SER A 27 -8.27 -5.30 16.49
N GLY A 28 -7.41 -4.84 15.57
CA GLY A 28 -7.39 -3.43 15.19
C GLY A 28 -8.70 -3.03 14.52
N LEU A 29 -9.38 -2.01 15.03
CA LEU A 29 -10.60 -1.40 14.48
C LEU A 29 -10.51 -1.17 12.95
N ASN A 30 -9.29 -0.91 12.47
CA ASN A 30 -8.91 -0.75 11.07
C ASN A 30 -9.30 -1.94 10.17
N ASN A 31 -9.42 -3.15 10.70
CA ASN A 31 -9.80 -4.31 9.89
C ASN A 31 -11.28 -4.26 9.49
N HIS A 32 -12.15 -3.65 10.31
CA HIS A 32 -13.57 -3.53 9.97
C HIS A 32 -13.80 -2.64 8.75
N ALA A 33 -13.10 -1.52 8.63
CA ALA A 33 -13.23 -0.63 7.46
C ALA A 33 -12.82 -1.33 6.15
N PHE A 34 -11.76 -2.15 6.19
CA PHE A 34 -11.34 -2.95 5.04
C PHE A 34 -12.34 -4.05 4.70
N ILE A 35 -12.85 -4.76 5.71
CA ILE A 35 -13.87 -5.81 5.51
C ILE A 35 -15.13 -5.21 4.89
N VAL A 36 -15.62 -4.08 5.41
CA VAL A 36 -16.78 -3.37 4.86
C VAL A 36 -16.52 -2.93 3.41
N GLY A 37 -15.35 -2.35 3.13
CA GLY A 37 -14.97 -1.96 1.77
C GLY A 37 -14.92 -3.14 0.80
N LEU A 38 -14.38 -4.28 1.23
CA LEU A 38 -14.35 -5.51 0.43
C LEU A 38 -15.75 -6.07 0.16
N ILE A 39 -16.64 -6.05 1.16
CA ILE A 39 -18.04 -6.48 0.98
C ILE A 39 -18.75 -5.60 -0.04
N ILE A 40 -18.64 -4.27 0.08
CA ILE A 40 -19.25 -3.33 -0.87
C ILE A 40 -18.69 -3.57 -2.29
N ASN A 41 -17.38 -3.75 -2.42
CA ASN A 41 -16.76 -3.99 -3.72
C ASN A 41 -17.18 -5.36 -4.31
N LEU A 42 -17.35 -6.39 -3.48
CA LEU A 42 -17.87 -7.67 -3.93
C LEU A 42 -19.30 -7.54 -4.46
N PHE A 43 -20.18 -6.82 -3.76
CA PHE A 43 -21.53 -6.55 -4.24
C PHE A 43 -21.53 -5.75 -5.54
N ALA A 44 -20.69 -4.73 -5.65
CA ALA A 44 -20.51 -3.98 -6.89
C ALA A 44 -20.06 -4.91 -8.02
N LEU A 45 -19.02 -5.73 -7.84
CA LEU A 45 -18.55 -6.65 -8.88
C LEU A 45 -19.60 -7.67 -9.31
N VAL A 46 -20.33 -8.27 -8.34
CA VAL A 46 -21.32 -9.33 -8.61
C VAL A 46 -22.56 -8.77 -9.30
N LEU A 47 -22.99 -7.56 -8.95
CA LEU A 47 -24.20 -6.97 -9.52
C LEU A 47 -23.91 -6.17 -10.79
N ASP A 48 -22.85 -5.37 -10.77
CA ASP A 48 -22.58 -4.35 -11.80
C ASP A 48 -21.95 -4.95 -13.05
N ILE A 49 -20.97 -5.85 -12.91
CA ILE A 49 -20.27 -6.45 -14.07
C ILE A 49 -21.24 -7.21 -14.99
N PRO A 50 -22.13 -8.11 -14.50
CA PRO A 50 -23.04 -8.83 -15.38
C PRO A 50 -24.02 -7.90 -16.10
N LEU A 51 -24.51 -6.86 -15.41
CA LEU A 51 -25.43 -5.87 -15.97
C LEU A 51 -24.76 -5.03 -17.06
N VAL A 52 -23.54 -4.54 -16.82
CA VAL A 52 -22.74 -3.80 -17.82
C VAL A 52 -22.41 -4.70 -19.02
N LEU A 53 -21.98 -5.94 -18.77
CA LEU A 53 -21.59 -6.86 -19.84
C LEU A 53 -22.78 -7.23 -20.72
N TYR A 54 -23.95 -7.44 -20.12
CA TYR A 54 -25.20 -7.67 -20.86
C TYR A 54 -25.57 -6.46 -21.72
N TYR A 55 -25.49 -5.25 -21.14
CA TYR A 55 -25.78 -4.01 -21.86
C TYR A 55 -24.83 -3.81 -23.06
N LEU A 56 -23.53 -4.07 -22.89
CA LEU A 56 -22.54 -3.95 -23.96
C LEU A 56 -22.76 -4.99 -25.08
N TYR A 57 -23.24 -6.19 -24.75
CA TYR A 57 -23.46 -7.26 -25.73
C TYR A 57 -24.75 -7.08 -26.53
N TYR A 58 -25.86 -6.76 -25.86
CA TYR A 58 -27.19 -6.68 -26.49
C TYR A 58 -27.62 -5.25 -26.84
N GLY A 59 -26.88 -4.23 -26.43
CA GLY A 59 -27.25 -2.82 -26.59
C GLY A 59 -28.47 -2.39 -25.77
N THR A 60 -28.96 -3.26 -24.88
CA THR A 60 -30.16 -3.04 -24.07
C THR A 60 -29.95 -3.59 -22.66
N VAL A 61 -30.65 -3.03 -21.66
CA VAL A 61 -30.60 -3.53 -20.29
C VAL A 61 -31.48 -4.78 -20.13
N TRP A 62 -31.01 -5.76 -19.33
CA TRP A 62 -31.71 -7.05 -19.15
C TRP A 62 -33.14 -6.89 -18.62
N ILE A 63 -33.36 -5.90 -17.74
CA ILE A 63 -34.67 -5.58 -17.18
C ILE A 63 -34.92 -4.08 -17.41
N GLN A 64 -35.77 -3.76 -18.40
CA GLN A 64 -36.10 -2.39 -18.79
C GLN A 64 -37.15 -1.73 -17.88
N VAL A 65 -37.16 -2.08 -16.59
CA VAL A 65 -38.07 -1.47 -15.62
C VAL A 65 -37.42 -0.18 -15.11
N PRO A 66 -38.08 0.99 -15.21
CA PRO A 66 -37.50 2.29 -14.82
C PRO A 66 -36.93 2.28 -13.41
N PHE A 67 -37.61 1.59 -12.48
CA PHE A 67 -37.15 1.41 -11.11
C PHE A 67 -35.80 0.70 -11.01
N ILE A 68 -35.58 -0.38 -11.78
CA ILE A 68 -34.33 -1.15 -11.76
C ILE A 68 -33.18 -0.32 -12.36
N CYS A 69 -33.43 0.41 -13.45
CA CYS A 69 -32.44 1.31 -14.03
C CYS A 69 -32.01 2.41 -13.04
N GLN A 70 -32.96 2.97 -12.29
CA GLN A 70 -32.68 4.01 -11.31
C GLN A 70 -31.95 3.45 -10.08
N LEU A 71 -32.33 2.25 -9.63
CA LEU A 71 -31.64 1.54 -8.56
C LEU A 71 -30.20 1.19 -8.95
N TRP A 72 -29.99 0.69 -10.17
CA TRP A 72 -28.67 0.38 -10.70
C TRP A 72 -27.77 1.62 -10.75
N ARG A 73 -28.27 2.71 -11.35
CA ARG A 73 -27.56 4.00 -11.38
C ARG A 73 -27.23 4.52 -9.99
N TYR A 74 -28.13 4.33 -9.02
CA TYR A 74 -27.89 4.70 -7.64
C TYR A 74 -26.77 3.85 -7.00
N ILE A 75 -26.80 2.53 -7.17
CA ILE A 75 -25.78 1.61 -6.64
C ILE A 75 -24.41 1.91 -7.23
N ASP A 76 -24.31 2.14 -8.54
CA ASP A 76 -23.07 2.50 -9.22
C ASP A 76 -22.52 3.84 -8.67
N ALA A 77 -23.35 4.88 -8.63
CA ALA A 77 -22.97 6.18 -8.10
C ALA A 77 -22.52 6.12 -6.62
N VAL A 78 -23.21 5.34 -5.79
CA VAL A 78 -22.84 5.15 -4.39
C VAL A 78 -21.53 4.38 -4.27
N SER A 79 -21.37 3.27 -4.99
CA SER A 79 -20.16 2.44 -4.90
C SER A 79 -18.93 3.20 -5.36
N TYR A 80 -19.04 3.88 -6.51
CA TYR A 80 -17.97 4.71 -7.08
C TYR A 80 -17.56 5.84 -6.14
N SER A 81 -18.51 6.43 -5.40
CA SER A 81 -18.24 7.56 -4.53
C SER A 81 -17.88 7.19 -3.08
N VAL A 82 -18.32 6.04 -2.56
CA VAL A 82 -18.11 5.63 -1.16
C VAL A 82 -16.81 4.84 -0.98
N ILE A 83 -16.46 3.95 -1.92
CA ILE A 83 -15.27 3.10 -1.80
C ILE A 83 -13.97 3.93 -1.68
N PRO A 84 -13.70 4.91 -2.56
CA PRO A 84 -12.46 5.70 -2.45
C PRO A 84 -12.38 6.49 -1.15
N LYS A 85 -13.54 6.92 -0.61
CA LYS A 85 -13.62 7.67 0.64
C LYS A 85 -13.36 6.78 1.85
N LEU A 86 -13.90 5.56 1.85
CA LEU A 86 -13.58 4.56 2.88
C LEU A 86 -12.09 4.22 2.89
N VAL A 87 -11.48 4.06 1.71
CA VAL A 87 -10.04 3.76 1.58
C VAL A 87 -9.19 4.96 2.01
N ALA A 88 -9.56 6.18 1.62
CA ALA A 88 -8.89 7.39 2.07
C ALA A 88 -8.99 7.51 3.59
N TRP A 89 -10.19 7.38 4.15
CA TRP A 89 -10.44 7.42 5.59
C TRP A 89 -9.63 6.38 6.38
N ALA A 90 -9.62 5.13 5.92
CA ALA A 90 -8.82 4.08 6.56
C ALA A 90 -7.31 4.39 6.51
N SER A 91 -6.85 5.07 5.45
CA SER A 91 -5.46 5.52 5.32
C SER A 91 -5.14 6.65 6.30
N PHE A 92 -6.06 7.61 6.47
CA PHE A 92 -5.97 8.66 7.48
C PHE A 92 -5.88 8.09 8.89
N GLU A 93 -6.81 7.19 9.24
CA GLU A 93 -6.87 6.58 10.58
C GLU A 93 -5.54 5.87 10.91
N ARG A 94 -5.00 5.09 9.97
CA ARG A 94 -3.69 4.43 10.12
C ARG A 94 -2.55 5.43 10.27
N HIS A 95 -2.55 6.51 9.48
CA HIS A 95 -1.52 7.53 9.58
C HIS A 95 -1.54 8.20 10.97
N ILE A 96 -2.72 8.62 11.43
CA ILE A 96 -2.89 9.27 12.74
C ILE A 96 -2.44 8.34 13.88
N LEU A 97 -2.79 7.05 13.82
CA LEU A 97 -2.39 6.07 14.83
C LEU A 97 -0.86 5.92 14.90
N ILE A 98 -0.16 5.91 13.78
CA ILE A 98 1.32 5.80 13.74
C ILE A 98 1.99 7.03 14.37
N PHE A 99 1.44 8.23 14.17
CA PHE A 99 2.06 9.47 14.62
C PHE A 99 1.66 9.89 16.05
N ASN A 100 0.51 9.42 16.56
CA ASN A 100 -0.05 9.88 17.83
C ASN A 100 -0.40 8.74 18.80
N ASP A 101 0.33 7.63 18.75
CA ASP A 101 0.07 6.41 19.54
C ASP A 101 -0.19 6.72 21.03
N ARG A 102 0.65 7.55 21.67
CA ARG A 102 0.47 7.93 23.09
C ARG A 102 -0.79 8.75 23.39
N ARG A 103 -1.25 9.62 22.48
CA ARG A 103 -2.43 10.48 22.71
C ARG A 103 -3.73 9.79 22.34
N PHE A 104 -3.68 8.78 21.48
CA PHE A 104 -4.86 8.04 21.00
C PHE A 104 -5.25 6.82 21.87
N LEU A 105 -4.42 6.44 22.83
CA LEU A 105 -4.73 5.39 23.81
C LEU A 105 -5.92 5.73 24.73
N ARG A 106 -6.32 7.02 24.84
CA ARG A 106 -7.50 7.42 25.62
C ARG A 106 -8.77 7.23 24.77
N SER A 107 -9.55 6.20 25.05
CA SER A 107 -10.70 5.74 24.21
C SER A 107 -11.72 6.84 23.86
N LYS A 108 -11.89 7.85 24.72
CA LYS A 108 -12.81 8.98 24.51
C LYS A 108 -12.46 9.84 23.29
N ASN A 109 -11.17 10.00 22.98
CA ASN A 109 -10.73 10.77 21.81
C ASN A 109 -10.92 9.98 20.51
N ARG A 110 -10.93 8.65 20.60
CA ARG A 110 -11.10 7.76 19.45
C ARG A 110 -12.49 7.90 18.83
N ILE A 111 -13.51 8.04 19.66
CA ILE A 111 -14.90 8.24 19.22
C ILE A 111 -15.04 9.61 18.53
N LEU A 112 -14.50 10.68 19.13
CA LEU A 112 -14.60 12.02 18.57
C LEU A 112 -13.99 12.10 17.16
N PHE A 113 -12.78 11.56 16.99
CA PHE A 113 -12.11 11.55 15.68
C PHE A 113 -12.75 10.61 14.66
N HIS A 114 -13.40 9.53 15.09
CA HIS A 114 -14.05 8.60 14.18
C HIS A 114 -15.42 9.10 13.69
N TYR A 115 -16.21 9.73 14.57
CA TYR A 115 -17.57 10.18 14.24
C TYR A 115 -17.64 11.58 13.63
N ILE A 116 -16.69 12.48 13.93
CA ILE A 116 -16.68 13.84 13.32
C ILE A 116 -16.67 13.77 11.79
N PRO A 117 -15.80 12.97 11.14
CA PRO A 117 -15.71 13.01 9.68
C PRO A 117 -16.93 12.38 9.00
N ILE A 118 -17.57 11.41 9.63
CA ILE A 118 -18.86 10.86 9.17
C ILE A 118 -19.96 11.92 9.29
N GLY A 119 -19.99 12.69 10.39
CA GLY A 119 -20.95 13.78 10.61
C GLY A 119 -20.76 14.95 9.63
N VAL A 120 -19.52 15.45 9.50
CA VAL A 120 -19.16 16.50 8.53
C VAL A 120 -19.46 16.04 7.11
N TRP A 121 -19.20 14.77 6.79
CA TRP A 121 -19.49 14.21 5.49
C TRP A 121 -21.00 14.16 5.17
N ARG A 122 -21.82 13.67 6.11
CA ARG A 122 -23.29 13.71 5.99
C ARG A 122 -23.80 15.13 5.77
N TYR A 123 -23.21 16.09 6.47
CA TYR A 123 -23.56 17.50 6.33
C TYR A 123 -23.20 18.07 4.96
N ILE A 124 -22.00 17.79 4.43
CA ILE A 124 -21.57 18.22 3.10
C ILE A 124 -22.45 17.59 2.01
N ILE A 125 -22.72 16.28 2.09
CA ILE A 125 -23.63 15.60 1.17
C ILE A 125 -25.03 16.24 1.22
N GLY A 126 -25.56 16.46 2.43
CA GLY A 126 -26.88 17.04 2.64
C GLY A 126 -27.03 18.42 2.01
N ILE A 127 -25.99 19.25 2.11
CA ILE A 127 -25.94 20.57 1.46
C ILE A 127 -25.87 20.45 -0.06
N THR A 128 -25.02 19.56 -0.60
CA THR A 128 -24.90 19.40 -2.05
C THR A 128 -26.17 18.84 -2.69
N ASN A 129 -27.00 18.14 -1.91
CA ASN A 129 -28.22 17.51 -2.40
C ASN A 129 -29.41 18.47 -2.52
N PHE A 130 -29.33 19.69 -2.00
CA PHE A 130 -30.48 20.60 -1.85
C PHE A 130 -30.75 21.53 -3.06
N GLY A 131 -30.36 21.12 -4.27
CA GLY A 131 -31.06 21.60 -5.49
C GLY A 131 -30.27 22.39 -6.54
N SER A 132 -29.14 21.88 -7.05
CA SER A 132 -28.60 22.44 -8.30
C SER A 132 -27.97 21.40 -9.22
N GLN A 133 -28.10 21.62 -10.53
CA GLN A 133 -27.51 20.82 -11.64
C GLN A 133 -25.95 20.81 -11.64
N ASN A 134 -25.29 21.32 -10.61
CA ASN A 134 -23.83 21.48 -10.53
C ASN A 134 -23.09 20.26 -9.95
N TYR A 135 -23.73 19.09 -9.85
CA TYR A 135 -23.13 17.87 -9.28
C TYR A 135 -21.87 17.40 -10.01
N VAL A 136 -21.71 17.73 -11.29
CA VAL A 136 -20.63 17.22 -12.14
C VAL A 136 -19.26 17.71 -11.65
N TYR A 137 -19.13 18.98 -11.27
CA TYR A 137 -17.84 19.55 -10.88
C TYR A 137 -17.45 19.25 -9.43
N GLY A 138 -18.43 19.25 -8.51
CA GLY A 138 -18.19 18.95 -7.10
C GLY A 138 -17.75 17.50 -6.86
N SER A 139 -18.32 16.56 -7.63
CA SER A 139 -17.89 15.16 -7.59
C SER A 139 -16.46 15.01 -8.12
N PHE A 140 -16.12 15.66 -9.24
CA PHE A 140 -14.77 15.66 -9.81
C PHE A 140 -13.71 16.20 -8.82
N LEU A 141 -13.97 17.34 -8.18
CA LEU A 141 -13.04 17.91 -7.20
C LEU A 141 -12.86 16.99 -5.99
N SER A 142 -13.92 16.32 -5.55
CA SER A 142 -13.86 15.36 -4.44
C SER A 142 -12.95 14.15 -4.76
N TYR A 143 -12.88 13.72 -6.03
CA TYR A 143 -11.96 12.66 -6.44
C TYR A 143 -10.51 13.11 -6.32
N TYR A 144 -10.17 14.31 -6.80
CA TYR A 144 -8.81 14.84 -6.71
C TYR A 144 -8.35 15.01 -5.28
N VAL A 145 -9.22 15.51 -4.39
CA VAL A 145 -8.86 15.64 -2.97
C VAL A 145 -8.59 14.26 -2.36
N ASN A 146 -9.44 13.26 -2.59
CA ASN A 146 -9.20 11.90 -2.06
C ASN A 146 -7.95 11.24 -2.67
N PHE A 147 -7.64 11.50 -3.95
CA PHE A 147 -6.48 10.93 -4.64
C PHE A 147 -5.17 11.61 -4.24
N LEU A 148 -5.14 12.94 -4.15
CA LEU A 148 -3.93 13.71 -3.79
C LEU A 148 -3.58 13.58 -2.31
N PHE A 149 -4.56 13.27 -1.48
CA PHE A 149 -4.38 13.18 -0.04
C PHE A 149 -3.34 12.14 0.43
N PRO A 150 -3.30 10.88 -0.08
CA PRO A 150 -2.23 9.94 0.22
C PRO A 150 -0.83 10.50 -0.08
N PHE A 151 -0.70 11.30 -1.15
CA PHE A 151 0.57 11.95 -1.52
C PHE A 151 0.93 13.09 -0.56
N GLY A 152 -0.05 13.88 -0.11
CA GLY A 152 0.15 14.85 0.96
C GLY A 152 0.64 14.20 2.25
N CYS A 153 0.06 13.05 2.61
CA CYS A 153 0.46 12.27 3.80
C CYS A 153 1.83 11.62 3.70
N ILE A 154 2.24 11.18 2.51
CA ILE A 154 3.62 10.69 2.26
C ILE A 154 4.64 11.78 2.63
N GLY A 155 4.31 13.05 2.38
CA GLY A 155 5.13 14.20 2.77
C GLY A 155 5.25 14.41 4.29
N THR A 156 4.32 13.92 5.09
CA THR A 156 4.29 14.14 6.54
C THR A 156 5.17 13.17 7.32
N ILE A 157 5.63 12.07 6.71
CA ILE A 157 6.46 11.06 7.39
C ILE A 157 7.92 11.55 7.48
N PRO A 158 8.42 12.01 8.65
CA PRO A 158 9.75 12.60 8.77
C PRO A 158 10.86 11.59 8.50
N LYS A 159 10.65 10.30 8.88
CA LYS A 159 11.58 9.21 8.58
C LYS A 159 11.65 8.88 7.08
N LEU A 160 10.55 9.04 6.35
CA LEU A 160 10.52 8.80 4.90
C LEU A 160 11.22 9.93 4.15
N LYS A 161 11.04 11.18 4.57
CA LYS A 161 11.81 12.33 4.05
C LYS A 161 13.33 12.11 4.19
N ILE A 162 13.79 11.60 5.34
CA ILE A 162 15.21 11.29 5.55
C ILE A 162 15.68 10.16 4.61
N LYS A 163 14.89 9.09 4.45
CA LYS A 163 15.22 7.99 3.52
C LYS A 163 15.22 8.42 2.05
N ILE A 164 14.21 9.17 1.61
CA ILE A 164 14.12 9.69 0.23
C ILE A 164 15.27 10.66 -0.04
N LYS A 165 15.59 11.55 0.90
CA LYS A 165 16.74 12.45 0.79
C LYS A 165 18.05 11.66 0.68
N LYS A 166 18.23 10.59 1.47
CA LYS A 166 19.38 9.68 1.39
C LYS A 166 19.46 8.97 0.03
N ILE A 167 18.34 8.49 -0.51
CA ILE A 167 18.28 7.85 -1.84
C ILE A 167 18.61 8.87 -2.93
N LEU A 168 17.97 10.04 -2.94
CA LEU A 168 18.22 11.11 -3.93
C LEU A 168 19.66 11.66 -3.86
N LEU A 169 20.26 11.73 -2.67
CA LEU A 169 21.68 12.09 -2.52
C LEU A 169 22.61 10.95 -2.92
N CYS A 170 22.26 9.68 -2.69
CA CYS A 170 23.00 8.54 -3.21
C CYS A 170 22.90 8.42 -4.74
N CYS A 171 21.83 8.89 -5.39
CA CYS A 171 21.79 8.96 -6.85
C CYS A 171 22.72 10.04 -7.45
N LYS A 172 23.34 10.90 -6.62
CA LYS A 172 24.49 11.74 -7.02
C LYS A 172 25.84 11.04 -6.88
N ILE A 173 25.87 9.73 -6.58
CA ILE A 173 27.08 8.93 -6.71
C ILE A 173 27.55 9.08 -8.17
N LYS A 174 28.68 9.77 -8.35
CA LYS A 174 29.35 9.88 -9.63
C LYS A 174 29.52 8.45 -10.16
N PRO A 175 29.17 8.15 -11.44
CA PRO A 175 29.52 6.86 -12.01
C PRO A 175 31.01 6.68 -11.74
N ASN A 176 31.37 5.66 -10.96
CA ASN A 176 32.75 5.31 -10.76
C ASN A 176 33.27 4.96 -12.15
N ALA A 177 33.98 5.91 -12.77
CA ALA A 177 34.72 5.66 -13.98
C ALA A 177 35.73 4.58 -13.60
N VAL A 178 35.40 3.33 -13.94
CA VAL A 178 36.29 2.20 -13.77
C VAL A 178 37.44 2.48 -14.71
N ALA A 179 38.54 3.00 -14.17
CA ALA A 179 39.77 3.13 -14.92
C ALA A 179 40.16 1.72 -15.40
N PRO A 180 40.37 1.51 -16.71
CA PRO A 180 40.70 0.20 -17.24
C PRO A 180 41.96 -0.30 -16.53
N ARG A 181 41.85 -1.43 -15.83
CA ARG A 181 43.02 -2.11 -15.27
C ARG A 181 43.83 -2.64 -16.45
N THR A 182 44.97 -2.01 -16.70
CA THR A 182 46.02 -2.61 -17.51
C THR A 182 46.54 -3.84 -16.77
N VAL A 183 46.10 -5.01 -17.24
CA VAL A 183 46.59 -6.31 -16.78
C VAL A 183 48.06 -6.39 -17.17
N LYS A 184 48.96 -6.15 -16.21
CA LYS A 184 50.37 -6.53 -16.37
C LYS A 184 50.42 -8.05 -16.21
N ASN A 185 50.57 -8.74 -17.33
CA ASN A 185 50.87 -10.17 -17.37
C ASN A 185 52.11 -10.44 -16.49
N GLN A 186 51.87 -10.99 -15.31
CA GLN A 186 52.92 -11.61 -14.49
C GLN A 186 52.97 -13.09 -14.86
N GLN A 187 53.85 -13.42 -15.80
CA GLN A 187 54.35 -14.78 -15.95
C GLN A 187 55.06 -15.15 -14.63
N GLN A 188 54.45 -16.02 -13.81
CA GLN A 188 55.15 -16.67 -12.73
C GLN A 188 55.89 -17.91 -13.27
N PRO A 189 57.18 -18.10 -12.91
CA PRO A 189 57.93 -19.28 -13.30
C PRO A 189 57.36 -20.50 -12.57
N ILE A 190 57.09 -21.56 -13.33
CA ILE A 190 56.60 -22.84 -12.83
C ILE A 190 57.77 -23.52 -12.11
N ASP A 191 57.71 -23.55 -10.79
CA ASP A 191 58.67 -24.28 -9.97
C ASP A 191 58.25 -25.77 -9.95
N GLN A 192 58.90 -26.57 -10.82
CA GLN A 192 58.67 -28.00 -10.92
C GLN A 192 59.34 -28.72 -9.75
N LYS A 193 58.53 -29.20 -8.81
CA LYS A 193 58.97 -30.07 -7.73
C LYS A 193 59.13 -31.52 -8.23
N PRO A 194 60.28 -32.17 -8.03
CA PRO A 194 60.51 -33.53 -8.52
C PRO A 194 59.72 -34.56 -7.71
N ILE A 195 59.13 -35.51 -8.45
CA ILE A 195 58.41 -36.68 -7.92
C ILE A 195 59.45 -37.73 -7.56
N ILE A 196 59.60 -38.01 -6.27
CA ILE A 196 60.38 -39.15 -5.77
C ILE A 196 59.47 -40.38 -5.82
N ALA A 197 59.80 -41.31 -6.71
CA ALA A 197 59.19 -42.63 -6.77
C ALA A 197 59.76 -43.50 -5.66
N ASN A 198 58.91 -43.95 -4.74
CA ASN A 198 59.27 -44.97 -3.76
C ASN A 198 58.89 -46.35 -4.30
N THR A 199 59.94 -47.12 -4.58
CA THR A 199 59.92 -48.57 -4.79
C THR A 199 59.68 -49.26 -3.45
N ALA A 200 58.64 -50.09 -3.35
CA ALA A 200 58.53 -51.08 -2.29
C ALA A 200 57.77 -52.31 -2.80
N LEU A 201 58.55 -53.40 -2.93
CA LEU A 201 58.21 -54.84 -2.89
C LEU A 201 57.19 -55.39 -3.90
#